data_AF-A0A934NF82-F1
#
_entry.id   AF-A0A934NF82-F1
#
_cell.length_a   1.000
_cell.length_b   1.000
_cell.length_c   1.000
_cell.angle_alpha   90.00
_cell.angle_beta   90.00
_cell.angle_gamma   90.00
#
_symmetry.space_group_name_H-M   'P 1'
#
loop_
_entity.id
_entity.type
_entity.pdbx_description
1 polymer ?
#
loop_
_entity_poly.entity_id
_entity_poly.type
_entity_poly.pdbx_seq_one_letter_code
_entity_poly.pdbx_strand_id
1 'polypeptide(L)'
;MPDPKTPQEKKRLSMTKDRRNTYGENDKATRKNIPRSKQGGRMRLRKAVHQALGRAKGAAEPESEDEAENRVAAVQSTAKRRLLFRKWPDTPLGEVLERKRRRRQG
;
A
#
# COMPACT_ATOMS: atom_id res chain seq x y z
N MET A 1 33.92 0.63 -8.75
CA MET A 1 33.08 -0.51 -8.29
C MET A 1 33.09 -0.48 -6.77
N PRO A 2 31.97 -0.72 -6.06
CA PRO A 2 32.01 -0.82 -4.61
C PRO A 2 32.83 -2.03 -4.16
N ASP A 3 33.55 -1.89 -3.05
CA ASP A 3 34.38 -2.95 -2.49
C ASP A 3 33.56 -4.19 -2.11
N PRO A 4 34.16 -5.41 -2.15
CA PRO A 4 33.49 -6.63 -1.73
C PRO A 4 33.07 -6.55 -0.26
N LYS A 5 31.78 -6.73 -0.01
CA LYS A 5 31.22 -6.74 1.35
C LYS A 5 31.82 -7.89 2.17
N THR A 6 32.21 -7.58 3.40
CA THR A 6 32.63 -8.56 4.39
C THR A 6 31.48 -9.51 4.75
N PRO A 7 31.77 -10.71 5.28
CA PRO A 7 30.74 -11.62 5.78
C PRO A 7 29.79 -10.98 6.81
N GLN A 8 30.33 -10.14 7.69
CA GLN A 8 29.57 -9.44 8.74
C GLN A 8 28.59 -8.44 8.11
N GLU A 9 29.02 -7.70 7.11
CA GLU A 9 28.15 -6.77 6.37
C GLU A 9 27.08 -7.50 5.57
N LYS A 10 27.43 -8.62 4.92
CA LYS A 10 26.46 -9.49 4.23
C LYS A 10 25.40 -10.00 5.21
N LYS A 11 25.81 -10.42 6.42
CA LYS A 11 24.88 -10.86 7.46
C LYS A 11 23.96 -9.74 7.94
N ARG A 12 24.51 -8.55 8.20
CA ARG A 12 23.74 -7.35 8.60
C ARG A 12 22.72 -6.96 7.53
N LEU A 13 23.10 -7.00 6.26
CA LEU A 13 22.20 -6.74 5.14
C LEU A 13 21.13 -7.82 5.00
N SER A 14 21.47 -9.09 5.18
CA SER A 14 20.48 -10.17 5.18
C SER A 14 19.44 -9.96 6.29
N MET A 15 19.87 -9.64 7.52
CA MET A 15 18.94 -9.42 8.63
C MET A 15 17.98 -8.24 8.42
N THR A 16 18.43 -7.20 7.72
CA THR A 16 17.66 -5.96 7.50
C THR A 16 16.82 -5.98 6.23
N LYS A 17 17.31 -6.62 5.16
CA LYS A 17 16.69 -6.60 3.83
C LYS A 17 15.93 -7.87 3.49
N ASP A 18 16.30 -9.03 4.02
CA ASP A 18 15.48 -10.25 3.86
C ASP A 18 14.21 -10.09 4.69
N ARG A 19 13.06 -10.36 4.07
CA ARG A 19 11.74 -10.10 4.64
C ARG A 19 10.94 -11.40 4.65
N ARG A 20 10.23 -11.66 5.74
CA ARG A 20 9.44 -12.87 5.95
C ARG A 20 7.99 -12.51 6.20
N ASN A 21 7.10 -13.18 5.48
CA ASN A 21 5.68 -13.12 5.78
C ASN A 21 5.46 -13.75 7.17
N THR A 22 5.13 -12.91 8.16
CA THR A 22 4.77 -13.34 9.51
C THR A 22 3.27 -13.24 9.77
N TYR A 23 2.50 -12.88 8.75
CA TYR A 23 1.06 -12.81 8.83
C TYR A 23 0.53 -14.23 9.03
N GLY A 24 -0.13 -14.49 10.17
CA GLY A 24 -0.58 -15.81 10.59
C GLY A 24 -1.73 -16.40 9.76
N GLU A 25 -2.10 -15.74 8.65
CA GLU A 25 -3.07 -16.29 7.71
C GLU A 25 -2.40 -17.26 6.72
N ASN A 26 -3.25 -18.11 6.16
CA ASN A 26 -2.94 -19.01 5.05
C ASN A 26 -2.50 -18.24 3.78
N ASP A 27 -1.42 -18.66 3.12
CA ASP A 27 -0.92 -18.13 1.83
C ASP A 27 -1.97 -17.98 0.72
N LYS A 28 -3.04 -18.77 0.76
CA LYS A 28 -4.18 -18.70 -0.18
C LYS A 28 -5.04 -17.45 0.06
N ALA A 29 -5.08 -16.92 1.27
CA ALA A 29 -5.83 -15.71 1.58
C ALA A 29 -5.23 -14.50 0.85
N THR A 30 -3.91 -14.33 0.89
CA THR A 30 -3.19 -13.25 0.19
C THR A 30 -3.46 -13.26 -1.32
N ARG A 31 -3.47 -14.45 -1.94
CA ARG A 31 -3.79 -14.61 -3.38
C ARG A 31 -5.18 -14.10 -3.74
N LYS A 32 -6.17 -14.21 -2.83
CA LYS A 32 -7.55 -13.75 -3.06
C LYS A 32 -7.77 -12.30 -2.61
N ASN A 33 -7.20 -11.90 -1.49
CA ASN A 33 -7.48 -10.61 -0.86
C ASN A 33 -6.75 -9.45 -1.54
N ILE A 34 -5.53 -9.65 -2.09
CA ILE A 34 -4.83 -8.59 -2.83
C ILE A 34 -5.61 -8.16 -4.07
N PRO A 35 -6.05 -9.07 -4.98
CA PRO A 35 -6.89 -8.67 -6.11
C PRO A 35 -8.18 -7.97 -5.69
N ARG A 36 -8.89 -8.49 -4.67
CA ARG A 36 -10.13 -7.88 -4.15
C ARG A 36 -9.90 -6.46 -3.63
N SER A 37 -8.85 -6.25 -2.83
CA SER A 37 -8.51 -4.92 -2.29
C SER A 37 -8.18 -3.93 -3.41
N LYS A 38 -7.38 -4.35 -4.41
CA LYS A 38 -7.09 -3.54 -5.60
C LYS A 38 -8.35 -3.18 -6.38
N GLN A 39 -9.25 -4.15 -6.59
CA GLN A 39 -10.51 -3.93 -7.30
C GLN A 39 -11.41 -2.96 -6.53
N GLY A 40 -11.62 -3.19 -5.24
CA GLY A 40 -12.45 -2.33 -4.38
C GLY A 40 -11.92 -0.89 -4.33
N GLY A 41 -10.62 -0.71 -4.20
CA GLY A 41 -9.98 0.61 -4.24
C GLY A 41 -10.25 1.36 -5.56
N ARG A 42 -10.09 0.67 -6.70
CA ARG A 42 -10.37 1.25 -8.03
C ARG A 42 -11.85 1.59 -8.23
N MET A 43 -12.75 0.73 -7.77
CA MET A 43 -14.20 1.01 -7.85
C MET A 43 -14.59 2.24 -7.05
N ARG A 44 -14.10 2.36 -5.81
CA ARG A 44 -14.37 3.53 -4.96
C ARG A 44 -13.76 4.81 -5.53
N LEU A 45 -12.54 4.74 -6.08
CA LEU A 45 -11.93 5.87 -6.79
C LEU A 45 -12.80 6.34 -7.96
N ARG A 46 -13.24 5.42 -8.83
CA ARG A 46 -14.12 5.77 -9.96
C ARG A 46 -15.43 6.40 -9.48
N LYS A 47 -16.06 5.83 -8.45
CA LYS A 47 -17.29 6.39 -7.86
C LYS A 47 -17.08 7.80 -7.35
N ALA A 48 -16.00 8.05 -6.60
CA ALA A 48 -15.69 9.37 -6.06
C ALA A 48 -15.46 10.41 -7.16
N VAL A 49 -14.71 10.05 -8.21
CA VAL A 49 -14.49 10.91 -9.38
C VAL A 49 -15.79 11.19 -10.11
N HIS A 50 -16.62 10.17 -10.35
CA HIS A 50 -17.91 10.35 -11.02
C HIS A 50 -18.86 11.25 -10.21
N GLN A 51 -18.86 11.15 -8.88
CA GLN A 51 -19.63 12.05 -8.01
C GLN A 51 -19.12 13.49 -8.09
N ALA A 52 -17.81 13.69 -8.13
CA ALA A 52 -17.22 15.03 -8.29
C ALA A 52 -17.61 15.67 -9.63
N LEU A 53 -17.59 14.90 -10.72
CA LEU A 53 -18.00 15.35 -12.06
C LEU A 53 -19.52 15.55 -12.17
N GLY A 54 -20.33 14.69 -11.54
CA GLY A 54 -21.79 14.80 -11.57
C GLY A 54 -22.28 16.10 -10.93
N ARG A 55 -21.55 16.62 -9.94
CA ARG A 55 -21.86 17.92 -9.32
C ARG A 55 -21.70 19.09 -10.29
N ALA A 56 -20.69 19.06 -11.15
CA ALA A 56 -20.48 20.08 -12.17
C ALA A 56 -21.61 20.07 -13.23
N LYS A 57 -22.18 18.90 -13.53
CA LYS A 57 -23.27 18.74 -14.52
C LYS A 57 -24.67 19.08 -14.01
N GLY A 58 -24.88 19.08 -12.69
CA GLY A 58 -26.19 19.22 -12.06
C GLY A 58 -26.34 20.44 -11.15
N ALA A 59 -25.36 21.34 -11.14
CA ALA A 59 -25.43 22.58 -10.38
C ALA A 59 -26.37 23.58 -11.07
N ALA A 60 -27.18 24.29 -10.28
CA ALA A 60 -28.08 25.35 -10.76
C ALA A 60 -27.32 26.58 -11.29
N GLU A 61 -26.08 26.76 -10.82
CA GLU A 61 -25.10 27.74 -11.27
C GLU A 61 -23.99 27.00 -12.03
N PRO A 62 -23.54 27.48 -13.19
CA PRO A 62 -22.47 26.84 -13.93
C PRO A 62 -21.17 26.93 -13.12
N GLU A 63 -20.68 25.79 -12.67
CA GLU A 63 -19.32 25.69 -12.13
C GLU A 63 -18.32 25.96 -13.26
N SER A 64 -17.29 26.77 -12.99
CA SER A 64 -16.21 26.99 -13.95
C SER A 64 -15.44 25.69 -14.21
N GLU A 65 -14.92 25.54 -15.43
CA GLU A 65 -14.14 24.35 -15.80
C GLU A 65 -12.94 24.12 -14.86
N ASP A 66 -12.28 25.20 -14.46
CA ASP A 66 -11.16 25.18 -13.52
C ASP A 66 -11.55 24.67 -12.12
N GLU A 67 -12.72 25.06 -11.60
CA GLU A 67 -13.21 24.58 -10.31
C GLU A 67 -13.55 23.09 -10.34
N ALA A 68 -14.16 22.64 -11.43
CA ALA A 68 -14.50 21.24 -11.64
C ALA A 68 -13.22 20.38 -11.74
N GLU A 69 -12.22 20.84 -12.49
CA GLU A 69 -10.92 20.17 -12.60
C GLU A 69 -10.22 20.08 -11.24
N ASN A 70 -10.10 21.20 -10.53
CA ASN A 70 -9.48 21.28 -9.21
C ASN A 70 -10.15 20.32 -8.21
N ARG A 71 -11.48 20.23 -8.22
CA ARG A 71 -12.22 19.29 -7.37
C ARG A 71 -11.90 17.85 -7.72
N VAL A 72 -11.91 17.49 -8.99
CA VAL A 72 -11.59 16.13 -9.44
C VAL A 72 -10.16 15.77 -9.03
N ALA A 73 -9.19 16.68 -9.21
CA ALA A 73 -7.81 16.50 -8.79
C ALA A 73 -7.70 16.29 -7.27
N ALA A 74 -8.40 17.09 -6.47
CA ALA A 74 -8.44 16.96 -5.01
C ALA A 74 -9.02 15.61 -4.56
N VAL A 75 -10.13 15.18 -5.17
CA VAL A 75 -10.76 13.88 -4.90
C VAL A 75 -9.83 12.73 -5.30
N GLN A 76 -9.23 12.80 -6.49
CA GLN A 76 -8.29 11.78 -6.95
C GLN A 76 -7.09 11.67 -6.02
N SER A 77 -6.48 12.78 -5.60
CA SER A 77 -5.32 12.76 -4.72
C SER A 77 -5.64 12.11 -3.37
N THR A 78 -6.79 12.46 -2.79
CA THR A 78 -7.25 11.92 -1.50
C THR A 78 -7.62 10.44 -1.61
N ALA A 79 -8.35 10.07 -2.66
CA ALA A 79 -8.73 8.69 -2.93
C ALA A 79 -7.51 7.81 -3.23
N LYS A 80 -6.53 8.28 -3.99
CA LYS A 80 -5.27 7.55 -4.26
C LYS A 80 -4.51 7.26 -2.96
N ARG A 81 -4.45 8.23 -2.04
CA ARG A 81 -3.79 8.05 -0.73
C ARG A 81 -4.52 7.07 0.20
N ARG A 82 -5.86 7.09 0.22
CA ARG A 82 -6.65 6.37 1.22
C ARG A 82 -7.24 5.04 0.76
N LEU A 83 -7.55 4.91 -0.53
CA LEU A 83 -8.39 3.81 -1.04
C LEU A 83 -7.60 2.79 -1.87
N LEU A 84 -6.44 3.17 -2.40
CA LEU A 84 -5.66 2.25 -3.22
C LEU A 84 -4.80 1.32 -2.39
N PHE A 85 -4.76 0.07 -2.85
CA PHE A 85 -3.87 -0.94 -2.28
C PHE A 85 -2.41 -0.47 -2.37
N ARG A 86 -1.74 -0.40 -1.22
CA ARG A 86 -0.31 -0.11 -1.11
C ARG A 86 0.41 -1.35 -0.60
N LYS A 87 1.47 -1.77 -1.30
CA LYS A 87 2.32 -2.85 -0.84
C LYS A 87 3.12 -2.36 0.36
N TRP A 88 2.98 -3.03 1.49
CA TRP A 88 3.82 -2.81 2.66
C TRP A 88 4.93 -3.84 2.71
N PRO A 89 6.11 -3.46 3.25
CA PRO A 89 7.17 -4.41 3.55
C PRO A 89 6.71 -5.45 4.58
N ASP A 90 7.08 -6.72 4.36
CA ASP A 90 6.95 -7.78 5.37
C ASP A 90 7.95 -7.59 6.54
N THR A 91 7.91 -8.45 7.54
CA THR A 91 8.79 -8.36 8.73
C THR A 91 10.26 -8.66 8.37
N PRO A 92 11.24 -7.85 8.79
CA PRO A 92 12.66 -8.16 8.62
C PRO A 92 13.08 -9.50 9.26
N LEU A 93 14.01 -10.21 8.62
CA LEU A 93 14.52 -11.49 9.11
C LEU A 93 15.10 -11.40 10.53
N GLY A 94 15.79 -10.31 10.85
CA GLY A 94 16.37 -10.08 12.19
C GLY A 94 15.31 -10.16 13.30
N GLU A 95 14.20 -9.44 13.15
CA GLU A 95 13.09 -9.44 14.11
C GLU A 95 12.45 -10.83 14.25
N VAL A 96 12.33 -11.57 13.15
CA VAL A 96 11.79 -12.94 13.17
C VAL A 96 12.70 -13.88 13.94
N LEU A 97 14.01 -13.81 13.71
CA LEU A 97 14.99 -14.65 14.41
C LEU A 97 15.05 -14.32 15.91
N GLU A 98 15.01 -13.03 16.25
CA GLU A 98 14.97 -12.59 17.65
C GLU A 98 13.73 -13.13 18.37
N ARG A 99 12.55 -13.02 17.74
CA ARG A 99 11.30 -13.57 18.27
C ARG A 99 11.39 -15.08 18.50
N LYS A 100 11.98 -15.82 17.55
CA LYS A 100 12.21 -17.27 17.68
C LYS A 100 13.17 -17.60 18.82
N ARG A 101 14.24 -16.81 19.00
CA ARG A 101 15.20 -16.99 20.10
C ARG A 101 14.53 -16.79 21.45
N ARG A 102 13.75 -15.71 21.62
CA ARG A 102 12.99 -15.43 22.85
C ARG A 102 12.05 -16.58 23.22
N ARG A 103 11.32 -17.12 22.25
CA ARG A 103 10.40 -18.27 22.45
C ARG A 103 11.08 -19.59 22.82
N ARG A 104 12.40 -19.73 22.62
CA ARG A 104 13.13 -20.94 23.00
C ARG A 104 13.72 -20.83 24.41
N GLN A 105 13.95 -19.60 24.86
CA GLN A 105 14.63 -19.31 26.12
C GLN A 105 13.67 -19.08 27.30
N GLY A 106 12.38 -18.89 27.03
CA GLY A 106 11.30 -18.95 28.01
C GLY A 106 10.42 -20.16 27.73
#